data_AF-A0A1I3PV15-F1
#
_entry.id   AF-A0A1I3PV15-F1
#
_cell.length_a   1.000
_cell.length_b   1.000
_cell.length_c   1.000
_cell.angle_alpha   90.00
_cell.angle_beta   90.00
_cell.angle_gamma   90.00
#
_symmetry.space_group_name_H-M   'P 1'
#
loop_
_entity.id
_entity.type
_entity.pdbx_description
1 polymer ?
#
loop_
_entity_poly.entity_id
_entity_poly.type
_entity_poly.pdbx_seq_one_letter_code
_entity_poly.pdbx_strand_id
1 'polypeptide(L)' 'MFERLKRLFIPKQCAICKMKPTQPQKYINDQKETVLVCRKCISYAERRAMRKM' A
#
# COMPACT_ATOMS: atom_id res chain seq x y z
N MET A 1 -16.78 17.03 -24.36
CA MET A 1 -17.42 16.31 -23.24
C MET A 1 -16.93 14.86 -23.24
N PHE A 2 -15.70 14.61 -22.79
CA PHE A 2 -15.11 13.27 -22.71
C PHE A 2 -14.60 13.01 -21.29
N GLU A 3 -15.53 12.86 -20.35
CA GLU A 3 -15.24 12.30 -19.02
C GLU A 3 -15.31 10.77 -19.10
N ARG A 4 -14.32 10.15 -19.73
CA ARG A 4 -14.14 8.69 -19.69
C ARG A 4 -12.65 8.39 -19.53
N LEU A 5 -12.33 7.44 -18.64
CA LEU A 5 -11.02 6.81 -18.37
C LEU A 5 -10.28 7.14 -17.04
N LYS A 6 -10.93 7.62 -15.98
CA LYS A 6 -10.33 7.56 -14.62
C LYS A 6 -10.46 6.17 -13.95
N ARG A 7 -10.25 5.07 -14.69
CA ARG A 7 -10.42 3.69 -14.17
C ARG A 7 -9.29 2.71 -14.54
N LEU A 8 -8.03 3.16 -14.65
CA LEU A 8 -6.93 2.24 -15.04
C LEU A 8 -5.66 2.28 -14.18
N PHE A 9 -5.61 3.05 -13.11
CA PHE A 9 -4.43 3.10 -12.24
C PHE A 9 -4.79 2.80 -10.79
N ILE A 10 -5.10 1.53 -10.50
CA ILE A 10 -4.82 1.00 -9.16
C ILE A 10 -3.37 0.52 -9.24
N PRO A 11 -2.38 1.32 -8.80
CA PRO A 11 -1.01 0.87 -8.87
C PRO A 11 -0.90 -0.37 -7.98
N LYS A 12 -0.55 -1.52 -8.58
CA LYS A 12 -0.07 -2.71 -7.87
C LYS A 12 1.30 -2.43 -7.26
N GLN A 13 1.46 -1.29 -6.58
CA GLN A 13 2.70 -0.80 -6.01
C GLN A 13 2.59 -0.92 -4.49
N CYS A 14 3.74 -1.08 -3.84
CA CYS A 14 3.80 -1.06 -2.39
C CYS A 14 3.37 0.30 -1.86
N ALA A 15 2.44 0.35 -0.92
CA ALA A 15 1.98 1.60 -0.31
C ALA A 15 3.08 2.37 0.45
N ILE A 16 4.18 1.69 0.80
CA ILE A 16 5.29 2.28 1.57
C ILE A 16 6.40 2.77 0.63
N CYS A 17 6.95 1.88 -0.20
CA CYS A 17 8.08 2.21 -1.05
C CYS A 17 7.69 2.67 -2.47
N LYS A 18 6.40 2.60 -2.83
CA LYS A 18 5.86 2.92 -4.18
C LYS A 18 6.47 2.13 -5.34
N MET A 19 7.35 1.18 -5.06
CA MET A 19 7.93 0.27 -6.05
C MET A 19 7.02 -0.94 -6.30
N LYS A 20 7.28 -1.67 -7.39
CA LYS A 20 6.64 -2.96 -7.67
C LYS A 20 6.91 -3.92 -6.50
N PRO A 21 5.88 -4.46 -5.83
CA PRO A 21 6.04 -5.23 -4.62
C PRO A 21 6.56 -6.62 -4.96
N THR A 22 7.73 -6.96 -4.40
CA THR A 22 8.23 -8.33 -4.36
C THR A 22 7.52 -9.06 -3.22
N GLN A 23 6.72 -10.08 -3.56
CA GLN A 23 5.82 -10.79 -2.62
C GLN A 23 4.85 -9.83 -1.90
N PRO A 24 3.85 -9.27 -2.62
CA PRO A 24 2.88 -8.37 -2.02
C PRO A 24 2.04 -9.08 -0.95
N GLN A 25 1.96 -8.49 0.23
CA GLN A 25 1.05 -8.90 1.28
C GLN A 25 -0.03 -7.82 1.47
N LYS A 26 -1.23 -8.26 1.83
CA LYS A 26 -2.32 -7.36 2.23
C LYS A 26 -2.05 -6.90 3.66
N TYR A 27 -2.02 -5.59 3.88
CA TYR A 27 -1.78 -4.98 5.18
C TYR A 27 -2.90 -3.96 5.45
N ILE A 28 -3.38 -3.89 6.70
CA ILE A 28 -4.39 -2.91 7.10
C ILE A 28 -3.66 -1.70 7.69
N ASN A 29 -3.81 -0.54 7.06
CA ASN A 29 -3.21 0.70 7.55
C ASN A 29 -4.01 1.33 8.71
N ASP A 30 -3.50 2.42 9.26
CA ASP A 30 -4.14 3.15 10.36
C ASP A 30 -5.54 3.70 10.01
N GLN A 31 -5.84 3.83 8.71
CA GLN A 31 -7.12 4.31 8.18
C GLN A 31 -8.12 3.16 7.93
N LYS A 32 -7.79 1.93 8.38
CA LYS A 32 -8.54 0.69 8.13
C LYS A 32 -8.65 0.32 6.64
N GLU A 33 -7.77 0.86 5.80
CA GLU A 33 -7.71 0.51 4.38
C GLU A 33 -6.76 -0.66 4.15
N THR A 34 -7.16 -1.59 3.28
CA THR A 34 -6.30 -2.70 2.87
C THR A 34 -5.36 -2.24 1.77
N VAL A 35 -4.08 -2.13 2.11
CA VAL A 35 -3.01 -1.72 1.19
C VAL A 35 -2.08 -2.88 0.86
N LEU A 36 -1.49 -2.87 -0.33
CA LEU A 36 -0.47 -3.84 -0.71
C LEU A 36 0.90 -3.37 -0.23
N VAL A 37 1.60 -4.23 0.50
CA VAL A 37 2.92 -3.91 1.08
C VAL A 37 3.93 -4.97 0.67
N CYS A 38 5.14 -4.53 0.34
CA CYS A 38 6.25 -5.41 -0.01
C CYS A 38 6.75 -6.16 1.23
N ARG A 39 7.27 -7.39 1.10
CA ARG A 39 7.81 -8.14 2.25
C ARG A 39 8.85 -7.35 3.06
N LYS A 40 9.73 -6.58 2.42
CA LYS A 40 10.73 -5.74 3.12
C LYS A 40 10.11 -4.57 3.87
N CYS A 41 8.94 -4.13 3.42
CA CYS A 41 8.25 -2.94 3.90
C CYS A 41 7.32 -3.24 5.08
N ILE A 42 6.95 -4.51 5.29
CA ILE A 42 6.01 -4.90 6.35
C ILE A 42 6.58 -4.60 7.74
N SER A 43 7.86 -4.91 7.98
CA SER A 43 8.54 -4.60 9.24
C SER A 43 8.70 -3.10 9.48
N TYR A 44 8.67 -2.26 8.43
CA TYR A 44 8.58 -0.82 8.60
C TYR A 44 7.16 -0.38 8.97
N ALA A 45 6.14 -0.98 8.33
CA ALA A 45 4.73 -0.74 8.63
C ALA A 45 4.42 -1.03 10.10
N GLU A 46 4.84 -2.20 10.60
CA GLU A 46 4.64 -2.63 11.99
C GLU A 46 5.35 -1.70 12.98
N ARG A 47 6.61 -1.33 12.72
CA ARG A 47 7.33 -0.36 13.55
C ARG A 47 6.65 1.01 13.59
N ARG A 48 6.06 1.44 12.47
CA ARG A 48 5.31 2.70 12.42
C ARG A 48 4.00 2.60 13.21
N ALA A 49 3.30 1.47 13.12
CA ALA A 49 2.08 1.22 13.89
C ALA A 49 2.36 1.26 15.40
N MET A 50 3.45 0.63 15.85
CA MET A 50 3.84 0.64 17.27
C MET A 50 4.18 2.03 17.81
N ARG A 51 4.69 2.96 16.98
CA ARG A 51 4.98 4.35 17.40
C ARG A 51 3.74 5.25 17.48
N LYS A 52 2.60 4.80 16.96
CA LYS A 52 1.34 5.55 17.00
C LYS A 52 0.43 5.14 18.16
N MET A 53 0.83 4.14 18.95
CA MET A 53 0.29 3.90 20.29
C MET A 53 0.70 5.02 21.23
#